data_AF-A0AB33KRZ9-F1
#
_entry.id   AF-A0AB33KRZ9-F1
#
_cell.length_a   1.000
_cell.length_b   1.000
_cell.length_c   1.000
_cell.angle_alpha   90.00
_cell.angle_beta   90.00
_cell.angle_gamma   90.00
#
_symmetry.space_group_name_H-M   'P 1'
#
loop_
_entity.id
_entity.type
_entity.pdbx_description
1 polymer ?
#
loop_
_entity_poly.entity_id
_entity_poly.type
_entity_poly.pdbx_seq_one_letter_code
_entity_poly.pdbx_strand_id
1 'polypeptide(L)'
;MLKWRPHSRVGAGHPDRLSGDDAVHMEFHTGNLLAAGGSITGVVDWDGAARGDQRFDLVTLRFGIHGGGADPAATRHLDAVLDALPEDALRPAWAHMSLRMVDWAIRHFAPSDVEHWLDLAEQRLD
;
A
#
# COMPACT_ATOMS: atom_id res chain seq x y z
N MET A 1 -8.40 5.71 28.13
CA MET A 1 -7.18 6.48 27.81
C MET A 1 -6.50 5.78 26.65
N LEU A 2 -6.81 6.17 25.41
CA LEU A 2 -6.19 5.59 24.22
C LEU A 2 -4.75 6.09 24.12
N LYS A 3 -3.78 5.17 24.06
CA LYS A 3 -2.37 5.46 23.80
C LYS A 3 -2.20 5.59 22.28
N TRP A 4 -2.10 6.82 21.78
CA TRP A 4 -1.66 7.10 20.42
C TRP A 4 -0.17 6.72 20.29
N ARG A 5 0.16 5.68 19.51
CA ARG A 5 1.56 5.37 19.16
C ARG A 5 1.92 6.16 17.91
N PRO A 6 2.86 7.12 17.98
CA PRO A 6 3.19 7.93 16.81
C PRO A 6 3.92 7.07 15.77
N HIS A 7 3.40 7.07 14.53
CA HIS A 7 3.96 6.44 13.33
C HIS A 7 5.46 6.78 13.07
N SER A 8 6.00 7.79 13.75
CA SER A 8 7.42 8.22 13.73
C SER A 8 8.46 7.14 14.04
N ARG A 9 8.12 6.05 14.76
CA ARG A 9 9.10 5.03 15.17
C ARG A 9 9.60 4.15 14.04
N VAL A 10 8.74 3.81 13.06
CA VAL A 10 9.14 2.92 11.96
C VAL A 10 10.12 3.64 11.05
N GLY A 11 9.83 4.90 10.68
CA GLY A 11 10.73 5.71 9.84
C GLY A 11 12.11 5.92 10.47
N ALA A 12 12.20 6.13 11.78
CA ALA A 12 13.48 6.29 12.47
C ALA A 12 14.36 5.03 12.49
N GLY A 13 13.79 3.85 12.27
CA GLY A 13 14.50 2.57 12.24
C GLY A 13 14.92 2.09 10.86
N HIS A 14 14.56 2.82 9.79
CA HIS A 14 14.81 2.43 8.41
C HIS A 14 15.55 3.54 7.65
N PRO A 15 16.24 3.22 6.54
CA PRO A 15 16.83 4.24 5.68
C PRO A 15 15.78 5.21 5.13
N ASP A 16 16.20 6.45 4.81
CA ASP A 16 15.32 7.47 4.21
C ASP A 16 14.77 7.09 2.82
N ARG A 17 15.28 6.01 2.23
CA ARG A 17 14.87 5.47 0.93
C ARG A 17 14.79 3.96 1.00
N LEU A 18 13.71 3.39 0.46
CA LEU A 18 13.65 1.97 0.18
C LEU A 18 14.56 1.68 -1.03
N SER A 19 15.64 0.92 -0.81
CA SER A 19 16.63 0.64 -1.84
C SER A 19 16.08 -0.29 -2.91
N GLY A 20 16.33 0.02 -4.16
CA GLY A 20 16.02 -0.84 -5.29
C GLY A 20 16.34 -0.18 -6.62
N ASP A 21 16.41 -1.02 -7.65
CA ASP A 21 16.86 -0.64 -8.98
C ASP A 21 15.75 -0.79 -10.04
N ASP A 22 14.57 -1.21 -9.60
CA ASP A 22 13.42 -1.53 -10.43
C ASP A 22 12.60 -0.29 -10.75
N ALA A 23 11.77 -0.37 -11.78
CA ALA A 23 10.72 0.60 -12.04
C ALA A 23 9.54 0.32 -11.09
N VAL A 24 9.15 1.32 -10.31
CA VAL A 24 8.04 1.28 -9.37
C VAL A 24 6.99 2.26 -9.85
N HIS A 25 5.75 1.80 -10.01
CA HIS A 25 4.64 2.60 -10.48
C HIS A 25 4.20 3.64 -9.44
N MET A 26 4.37 3.35 -8.15
CA MET A 26 4.03 4.21 -6.99
C MET A 26 2.52 4.38 -6.75
N GLU A 27 1.68 4.01 -7.71
CA GLU A 27 0.22 4.07 -7.69
C GLU A 27 -0.39 2.81 -8.33
N PHE A 28 0.22 1.65 -8.05
CA PHE A 28 -0.24 0.38 -8.62
C PHE A 28 -1.51 -0.09 -7.91
N HIS A 29 -2.68 0.26 -8.47
CA HIS A 29 -4.00 -0.18 -8.01
C HIS A 29 -4.90 -0.53 -9.20
N THR A 30 -6.03 -1.18 -8.93
CA THR A 30 -6.94 -1.72 -9.96
C THR A 30 -7.50 -0.68 -10.94
N GLY A 31 -7.55 0.59 -10.55
CA GLY A 31 -7.96 1.70 -11.42
C GLY A 31 -6.98 1.97 -12.56
N ASN A 32 -5.71 1.58 -12.39
CA ASN A 32 -4.64 1.75 -13.36
C ASN A 32 -4.36 0.47 -14.17
N LEU A 33 -5.19 -0.56 -14.01
CA LEU A 33 -5.07 -1.83 -14.74
C LEU A 33 -6.15 -1.92 -15.83
N LEU A 34 -5.70 -2.15 -17.06
CA LEU A 34 -6.60 -2.43 -18.18
C LEU A 34 -6.79 -3.94 -18.33
N ALA A 35 -8.04 -4.38 -18.50
CA ALA A 35 -8.38 -5.78 -18.70
C ALA A 35 -9.28 -5.98 -19.92
N ALA A 36 -8.97 -6.99 -20.73
CA ALA A 36 -9.80 -7.43 -21.85
C ALA A 36 -9.72 -8.95 -22.00
N GLY A 37 -10.86 -9.59 -22.28
CA GLY A 37 -10.89 -11.05 -22.48
C GLY A 37 -10.45 -11.87 -21.25
N GLY A 38 -10.68 -11.37 -20.04
CA GLY A 38 -10.28 -12.04 -18.80
C GLY A 38 -8.78 -11.98 -18.49
N SER A 39 -8.02 -11.15 -19.20
CA SER A 39 -6.58 -10.94 -18.96
C SER A 39 -6.27 -9.46 -18.75
N ILE A 40 -5.26 -9.17 -17.94
CA ILE A 40 -4.67 -7.82 -17.85
C ILE A 40 -3.91 -7.56 -19.15
N THR A 41 -4.20 -6.44 -19.81
CA THR A 41 -3.63 -6.06 -21.11
C THR A 41 -2.78 -4.81 -21.05
N GLY A 42 -2.82 -4.07 -19.94
CA GLY A 42 -2.02 -2.87 -19.79
C GLY A 42 -2.02 -2.34 -18.36
N VAL A 43 -1.00 -1.52 -18.09
CA VAL A 43 -0.84 -0.73 -16.87
C VAL A 43 -0.60 0.70 -17.32
N VAL A 44 -1.41 1.64 -16.85
CA VAL A 44 -1.41 3.05 -17.28
C VAL A 44 -1.10 3.97 -16.12
N ASP A 45 -0.92 5.27 -16.39
CA ASP A 45 -0.66 6.29 -15.36
C ASP A 45 0.72 6.18 -14.68
N TRP A 46 1.76 6.15 -15.52
CA TRP A 46 3.15 6.05 -15.10
C TRP A 46 3.80 7.40 -14.74
N ASP A 47 3.04 8.50 -14.68
CA ASP A 47 3.60 9.85 -14.49
C ASP A 47 4.30 10.02 -13.12
N GLY A 48 3.89 9.24 -12.12
CA GLY A 48 4.50 9.18 -10.78
C GLY A 48 5.61 8.13 -10.63
N ALA A 49 5.93 7.37 -11.67
CA ALA A 49 6.83 6.23 -11.56
C ALA A 49 8.27 6.65 -11.21
N ALA A 50 8.93 5.82 -10.41
CA ALA A 50 10.27 6.09 -9.90
C ALA A 50 11.12 4.82 -9.87
N ARG A 51 12.44 5.00 -9.71
CA ARG A 51 13.35 3.89 -9.39
C ARG A 51 13.24 3.53 -7.92
N GLY A 52 13.09 2.24 -7.62
CA GLY A 52 13.00 1.77 -6.24
C GLY A 52 12.81 0.27 -6.13
N ASP A 53 12.19 -0.17 -5.05
CA ASP A 53 11.86 -1.57 -4.80
C ASP A 53 10.45 -1.89 -5.33
N GLN A 54 10.36 -2.73 -6.37
CA GLN A 54 9.08 -3.11 -6.99
C GLN A 54 8.07 -3.73 -6.01
N ARG A 55 8.53 -4.26 -4.86
CA ARG A 55 7.63 -4.82 -3.84
C ARG A 55 6.72 -3.76 -3.22
N PHE A 56 7.09 -2.47 -3.32
CA PHE A 56 6.23 -1.38 -2.89
C PHE A 56 4.90 -1.35 -3.65
N ASP A 57 4.90 -1.66 -4.95
CA ASP A 57 3.67 -1.68 -5.76
C ASP A 57 2.69 -2.78 -5.31
N LEU A 58 3.17 -3.88 -4.70
CA LEU A 58 2.29 -4.89 -4.10
C LEU A 58 1.60 -4.35 -2.84
N VAL A 59 2.29 -3.50 -2.08
CA VAL A 59 1.69 -2.80 -0.94
C VAL A 59 0.66 -1.79 -1.44
N THR A 60 0.96 -1.00 -2.48
CA THR A 60 -0.04 -0.07 -3.05
C THR A 60 -1.26 -0.82 -3.57
N LEU A 61 -1.07 -1.99 -4.20
CA LEU A 61 -2.17 -2.82 -4.69
C LEU A 61 -3.05 -3.29 -3.53
N ARG A 62 -2.45 -3.69 -2.41
CA ARG A 62 -3.21 -4.16 -1.25
C ARG A 62 -4.08 -3.08 -0.63
N PHE A 63 -3.61 -1.83 -0.61
CA PHE A 63 -4.42 -0.68 -0.24
C PHE A 63 -5.46 -0.36 -1.32
N GLY A 64 -5.11 -0.45 -2.60
CA GLY A 64 -6.03 -0.16 -3.71
C GLY A 64 -7.22 -1.12 -3.83
N ILE A 65 -7.07 -2.38 -3.38
CA ILE A 65 -8.18 -3.34 -3.33
C ILE A 65 -8.99 -3.28 -2.02
N HIS A 66 -8.50 -2.53 -1.03
CA HIS A 66 -9.23 -2.32 0.23
C HIS A 66 -10.44 -1.42 -0.02
N GLY A 67 -11.62 -1.88 0.39
CA GLY A 67 -12.90 -1.20 0.10
C GLY A 67 -13.48 -1.42 -1.30
N GLY A 68 -12.69 -1.96 -2.25
CA GLY A 68 -13.05 -2.07 -3.67
C GLY A 68 -13.86 -3.31 -4.10
N GLY A 69 -14.42 -4.08 -3.18
CA GLY A 69 -15.19 -5.29 -3.52
C GLY A 69 -14.37 -6.40 -4.18
N ALA A 70 -13.04 -6.39 -3.98
CA ALA A 70 -12.15 -7.40 -4.53
C ALA A 70 -12.52 -8.82 -4.03
N ASP A 71 -12.26 -9.82 -4.88
CA ASP A 71 -12.46 -11.23 -4.51
C ASP A 71 -11.66 -11.55 -3.24
N PRO A 72 -12.31 -12.05 -2.16
CA PRO A 72 -11.63 -12.44 -0.94
C PRO A 72 -10.48 -13.42 -1.15
N ALA A 73 -10.55 -14.29 -2.16
CA ALA A 73 -9.46 -15.21 -2.52
C ALA A 73 -8.25 -14.46 -3.08
N ALA A 74 -8.47 -13.44 -3.91
CA ALA A 74 -7.41 -12.59 -4.43
C ALA A 74 -6.74 -11.78 -3.30
N THR A 75 -7.54 -11.21 -2.39
CA THR A 75 -7.01 -10.51 -1.21
C THR A 75 -6.16 -11.42 -0.34
N ARG A 76 -6.63 -12.64 -0.03
CA ARG A 76 -5.85 -13.63 0.74
C ARG A 76 -4.56 -14.03 0.03
N HIS A 77 -4.60 -14.20 -1.29
CA HIS A 77 -3.42 -14.52 -2.06
C HIS A 77 -2.39 -13.39 -1.99
N LEU A 78 -2.82 -12.14 -2.18
CA LEU A 78 -1.95 -10.97 -2.05
C LEU A 78 -1.38 -10.82 -0.63
N ASP A 79 -2.20 -11.02 0.40
CA ASP A 79 -1.74 -11.03 1.78
C ASP A 79 -0.65 -12.09 2.00
N ALA A 80 -0.81 -13.31 1.49
CA ALA A 80 0.21 -14.36 1.58
C ALA A 80 1.51 -14.00 0.82
N VAL A 81 1.42 -13.31 -0.32
CA VAL A 81 2.60 -12.79 -1.04
C VAL A 81 3.31 -11.72 -0.21
N LEU A 82 2.57 -10.80 0.41
CA LEU A 82 3.13 -9.76 1.27
C LEU A 82 3.79 -10.35 2.51
N ASP A 83 3.17 -11.33 3.15
CA ASP A 83 3.69 -11.98 4.36
C ASP A 83 5.00 -12.77 4.11
N ALA A 84 5.30 -13.09 2.85
CA ALA A 84 6.56 -13.71 2.44
C ALA A 84 7.69 -12.70 2.14
N LEU A 85 7.39 -11.39 2.14
CA LEU A 85 8.39 -10.36 1.90
C LEU A 85 9.31 -10.18 3.12
N PRO A 86 10.59 -9.79 2.90
CA PRO A 86 11.46 -9.38 3.99
C PRO A 86 10.84 -8.25 4.83
N GLU A 87 10.92 -8.36 6.16
CA GLU A 87 10.30 -7.39 7.09
C GLU A 87 10.86 -5.97 6.87
N ASP A 88 12.15 -5.86 6.57
CA ASP A 88 12.86 -4.60 6.29
C ASP A 88 12.39 -3.92 5.00
N ALA A 89 11.70 -4.64 4.10
CA ALA A 89 11.02 -4.06 2.95
C ALA A 89 9.54 -3.80 3.22
N LEU A 90 8.82 -4.77 3.80
CA LEU A 90 7.39 -4.69 4.02
C LEU A 90 7.02 -3.61 5.05
N ARG A 91 7.70 -3.57 6.18
CA ARG A 91 7.36 -2.69 7.30
C ARG A 91 7.44 -1.20 6.95
N PRO A 92 8.53 -0.68 6.33
CA PRO A 92 8.57 0.73 5.93
C PRO A 92 7.60 1.03 4.78
N ALA A 93 7.42 0.12 3.81
CA ALA A 93 6.46 0.29 2.72
C ALA A 93 5.02 0.39 3.25
N TRP A 94 4.63 -0.50 4.17
CA TRP A 94 3.33 -0.50 4.81
C TRP A 94 3.09 0.74 5.66
N ALA A 95 4.09 1.15 6.46
CA ALA A 95 3.99 2.37 7.27
C ALA A 95 3.85 3.63 6.39
N HIS A 96 4.60 3.71 5.29
CA HIS A 96 4.50 4.79 4.32
C HIS A 96 3.11 4.85 3.69
N MET A 97 2.60 3.74 3.16
CA MET A 97 1.27 3.70 2.53
C MET A 97 0.14 3.96 3.52
N SER A 98 0.25 3.44 4.75
CA SER A 98 -0.66 3.76 5.85
C SER A 98 -0.76 5.27 6.06
N LEU A 99 0.38 5.95 6.22
CA LEU A 99 0.41 7.40 6.43
C LEU A 99 -0.16 8.15 5.22
N ARG A 100 0.23 7.75 4.01
CA ARG A 100 -0.23 8.37 2.76
C ARG A 100 -1.76 8.30 2.63
N MET A 101 -2.35 7.13 2.86
CA MET A 101 -3.79 6.93 2.68
C MET A 101 -4.62 7.59 3.79
N VAL A 102 -4.16 7.51 5.04
CA VAL A 102 -4.81 8.21 6.16
C VAL A 102 -4.74 9.73 5.97
N ASP A 103 -3.58 10.29 5.61
CA ASP A 103 -3.44 11.72 5.33
C ASP A 103 -4.33 12.17 4.16
N TRP A 104 -4.36 11.40 3.07
CA TRP A 104 -5.24 11.67 1.95
C TRP A 104 -6.71 11.67 2.38
N ALA A 105 -7.14 10.71 3.19
CA ALA A 105 -8.52 10.63 3.65
C ALA A 105 -8.92 11.78 4.58
N ILE A 106 -8.02 12.19 5.48
CA ILE A 106 -8.23 13.36 6.35
C ILE A 106 -8.47 14.63 5.53
N ARG A 107 -7.77 14.78 4.40
CA ARG A 107 -7.85 16.00 3.58
C ARG A 107 -9.07 16.04 2.66
N HIS A 108 -9.62 14.90 2.26
CA HIS A 108 -10.56 14.83 1.13
C HIS A 108 -11.88 14.12 1.41
N PHE A 109 -12.02 13.36 2.50
CA PHE A 109 -13.21 12.53 2.74
C PHE A 109 -13.80 12.69 4.14
N ALA A 110 -14.85 11.91 4.42
CA ALA A 110 -15.53 11.94 5.71
C ALA A 110 -14.71 11.19 6.78
N PRO A 111 -14.95 11.45 8.08
CA PRO A 111 -14.24 10.76 9.16
C PRO A 111 -14.31 9.22 9.08
N SER A 112 -15.41 8.65 8.61
CA SER A 112 -15.55 7.20 8.41
C SER A 112 -14.55 6.63 7.41
N ASP A 113 -14.16 7.40 6.40
CA ASP A 113 -13.15 6.99 5.42
C ASP A 113 -11.76 6.96 6.06
N VAL A 114 -11.50 7.85 7.04
CA VAL A 114 -10.26 7.82 7.83
C VAL A 114 -10.18 6.55 8.67
N GLU A 115 -11.26 6.20 9.37
CA GLU A 115 -11.37 4.97 10.17
C GLU A 115 -11.13 3.72 9.30
N HIS A 116 -11.71 3.69 8.10
CA HIS A 116 -11.51 2.61 7.13
C HIS A 116 -10.03 2.36 6.77
N TRP A 117 -9.23 3.42 6.62
CA TRP A 117 -7.80 3.30 6.34
C TRP A 117 -6.97 2.98 7.58
N LEU A 118 -7.39 3.45 8.76
CA LEU A 118 -6.76 3.10 10.04
C LEU A 118 -6.88 1.59 10.32
N ASP A 119 -8.07 1.01 10.10
CA ASP A 119 -8.30 -0.43 10.28
C ASP A 119 -7.38 -1.30 9.41
N LEU A 120 -7.08 -0.87 8.18
CA LEU A 120 -6.08 -1.56 7.35
C LEU A 120 -4.67 -1.30 7.86
N ALA A 121 -4.33 -0.04 8.14
CA ALA A 121 -2.99 0.35 8.56
C ALA A 121 -2.52 -0.47 9.77
N GLU A 122 -3.39 -0.70 10.75
CA GLU A 122 -3.07 -1.42 11.99
C GLU A 122 -2.74 -2.92 11.79
N GLN A 123 -3.10 -3.54 10.67
CA GLN A 123 -2.94 -5.00 10.47
C GLN A 123 -1.49 -5.50 10.49
N ARG A 124 -0.49 -4.64 10.24
CA ARG A 124 0.93 -5.01 10.13
C ARG A 124 1.87 -4.05 10.86
N LEU A 125 1.39 -3.40 11.92
CA LEU A 125 2.17 -2.43 12.69
C LEU A 125 2.70 -2.94 14.04
N ASP A 126 2.25 -4.12 14.49
CA ASP A 126 2.69 -4.77 15.74
C ASP A 126 3.97 -5.59 15.58
#